data_AF-A0A9D2I2Y6-F1
#
_entry.id   AF-A0A9D2I2Y6-F1
#
_cell.length_a   1.000
_cell.length_b   1.000
_cell.length_c   1.000
_cell.angle_alpha   90.00
_cell.angle_beta   90.00
_cell.angle_gamma   90.00
#
_symmetry.space_group_name_H-M   'P 1'
#
loop_
_entity.id
_entity.type
_entity.pdbx_description
1 polymer ?
#
loop_
_entity_poly.entity_id
_entity_poly.type
_entity_poly.pdbx_seq_one_letter_code
_entity_poly.pdbx_strand_id
1 'polypeptide(L)'
;MARRYSVEQIEFIRSHAKNNTRTDLTELFNKKFDESITVGAMNSLMKNRKIKIGIRETANIRRNFTVEEQAFIREHNPGRYNKELTELLNQEFNKNYSEQQVKSWKKREKLVSGIDAKYKKGQVPLNKGTKGMFNVGGNKTSFKKGEAPHNVKPIGSETIRYGGYRWMKVAEDPPVWKAMHVLEWEKHHGKVKEGHVLIFLDGNKQNIDISNLKMVTRAENTRMNQYGYRSTDPELTSAGILQMKLRNKLTQLKRGTSDE
;
A
#
# COMPACT_ATOMS: atom_id res chain seq x y z
N MET A 1 10.97 -2.11 -58.64
CA MET A 1 9.76 -2.71 -58.03
C MET A 1 8.74 -1.62 -57.77
N ALA A 2 7.52 -1.77 -58.31
CA ALA A 2 6.43 -0.84 -58.06
C ALA A 2 6.05 -0.83 -56.56
N ARG A 3 5.76 0.35 -56.00
CA ARG A 3 5.27 0.46 -54.62
C ARG A 3 3.85 -0.07 -54.57
N ARG A 4 3.62 -1.15 -53.82
CA ARG A 4 2.29 -1.80 -53.67
C ARG A 4 1.20 -0.87 -53.11
N TYR A 5 1.57 0.16 -52.35
CA TYR A 5 0.61 1.11 -51.77
C TYR A 5 0.97 2.54 -52.16
N SER A 6 -0.06 3.34 -52.46
CA SER A 6 0.07 4.75 -52.85
C SER A 6 0.50 5.63 -51.67
N VAL A 7 0.94 6.86 -51.96
CA VAL A 7 1.30 7.84 -50.92
C VAL A 7 0.07 8.19 -50.07
N GLU A 8 -1.07 8.38 -50.72
CA GLU A 8 -2.36 8.66 -50.07
C GLU A 8 -2.80 7.55 -49.11
N GLN A 9 -2.68 6.28 -49.52
CA GLN A 9 -2.96 5.12 -48.68
C GLN A 9 -2.08 5.12 -47.42
N ILE A 10 -0.80 5.48 -47.55
CA ILE A 10 0.14 5.54 -46.42
C ILE A 10 -0.20 6.71 -45.48
N GLU A 11 -0.56 7.88 -46.01
CA GLU A 11 -0.96 9.04 -45.20
C GLU A 11 -2.27 8.81 -44.45
N PHE A 12 -3.23 8.10 -45.07
CA PHE A 12 -4.43 7.65 -44.40
C PHE A 12 -4.09 6.77 -43.18
N ILE A 13 -3.20 5.79 -43.35
CA ILE A 13 -2.76 4.93 -42.24
C ILE A 13 -2.08 5.77 -41.15
N ARG A 14 -1.23 6.74 -41.50
CA ARG A 14 -0.54 7.60 -40.51
C ARG A 14 -1.51 8.44 -39.69
N SER A 15 -2.51 9.03 -40.32
CA SER A 15 -3.50 9.90 -39.65
C SER A 15 -4.43 9.10 -38.73
N HIS A 16 -4.77 7.86 -39.10
CA HIS A 16 -5.75 7.05 -38.37
C HIS A 16 -5.12 6.08 -37.36
N ALA A 17 -3.83 5.74 -37.48
CA ALA A 17 -3.15 4.76 -36.62
C ALA A 17 -3.08 5.14 -35.13
N LYS A 18 -3.08 6.44 -34.79
CA LYS A 18 -2.99 6.88 -33.38
C LYS A 18 -4.28 6.57 -32.58
N ASN A 19 -5.43 6.57 -33.25
CA ASN A 19 -6.74 6.53 -32.58
C ASN A 19 -7.52 5.23 -32.84
N ASN A 20 -6.95 4.28 -33.60
CA ASN A 20 -7.60 3.03 -33.95
C ASN A 20 -6.77 1.82 -33.52
N THR A 21 -7.44 0.68 -33.33
CA THR A 21 -6.80 -0.65 -33.24
C THR A 21 -6.32 -1.07 -34.63
N ARG A 22 -5.59 -2.19 -34.73
CA ARG A 22 -5.14 -2.68 -36.05
C ARG A 22 -6.29 -3.24 -36.85
N THR A 23 -7.19 -3.99 -36.22
CA THR A 23 -8.39 -4.54 -36.87
C THR A 23 -9.24 -3.43 -37.47
N ASP A 24 -9.53 -2.39 -36.70
CA ASP A 24 -10.30 -1.25 -37.18
C ASP A 24 -9.62 -0.45 -38.27
N LEU A 25 -8.32 -0.23 -38.11
CA LEU A 25 -7.56 0.45 -39.13
C LEU A 25 -7.60 -0.32 -40.45
N THR A 26 -7.60 -1.66 -40.39
CA THR A 26 -7.77 -2.54 -41.55
C THR A 26 -9.18 -2.44 -42.14
N GLU A 27 -10.24 -2.49 -41.32
CA GLU A 27 -11.62 -2.35 -41.80
C GLU A 27 -11.88 -0.98 -42.44
N LEU A 28 -11.43 0.09 -41.79
CA LEU A 28 -11.52 1.46 -42.31
C LEU A 28 -10.72 1.63 -43.61
N PHE A 29 -9.53 1.03 -43.69
CA PHE A 29 -8.70 1.06 -44.89
C PHE A 29 -9.37 0.33 -46.05
N ASN A 30 -9.83 -0.90 -45.81
CA ASN A 30 -10.53 -1.73 -46.81
C ASN A 30 -11.77 -1.02 -47.33
N LYS A 31 -12.58 -0.44 -46.43
CA LYS A 31 -13.78 0.32 -46.80
C LYS A 31 -13.46 1.59 -47.59
N LYS A 32 -12.38 2.30 -47.24
CA LYS A 32 -12.05 3.59 -47.89
C LYS A 32 -11.47 3.42 -49.28
N PHE A 33 -10.62 2.41 -49.49
CA PHE A 33 -9.89 2.20 -50.74
C PHE A 33 -10.42 1.04 -51.57
N ASP A 34 -11.55 0.45 -51.17
CA ASP A 34 -12.15 -0.75 -51.78
C ASP A 34 -11.13 -1.92 -51.87
N GLU A 35 -10.41 -2.12 -50.78
CA GLU A 35 -9.33 -3.10 -50.66
C GLU A 35 -9.78 -4.29 -49.80
N SER A 36 -9.06 -5.41 -49.90
CA SER A 36 -9.34 -6.64 -49.13
C SER A 36 -8.11 -7.14 -48.37
N ILE A 37 -7.33 -6.21 -47.81
CA ILE A 37 -6.11 -6.58 -47.09
C ILE A 37 -6.44 -7.18 -45.72
N THR A 38 -5.64 -8.16 -45.31
CA THR A 38 -5.75 -8.78 -43.99
C THR A 38 -5.08 -7.93 -42.90
N VAL A 39 -5.45 -8.13 -41.64
CA VAL A 39 -4.80 -7.47 -40.49
C VAL A 39 -3.29 -7.78 -40.44
N GLY A 40 -2.88 -8.98 -40.86
CA GLY A 40 -1.47 -9.37 -40.98
C GLY A 40 -0.72 -8.57 -42.06
N ALA A 41 -1.36 -8.31 -43.20
CA ALA A 41 -0.81 -7.46 -44.25
C ALA A 41 -0.68 -6.01 -43.78
N MET A 42 -1.69 -5.48 -43.08
CA MET A 42 -1.64 -4.15 -42.45
C MET A 42 -0.49 -4.05 -41.43
N ASN A 43 -0.32 -5.07 -40.58
CA ASN A 43 0.76 -5.09 -39.60
C ASN A 43 2.15 -5.04 -40.27
N SER A 44 2.33 -5.81 -41.34
CA SER A 44 3.57 -5.84 -42.12
C SER A 44 3.85 -4.47 -42.77
N LEU A 45 2.81 -3.85 -43.35
CA LEU A 45 2.89 -2.52 -43.93
C LEU A 45 3.30 -1.46 -42.91
N MET A 46 2.64 -1.41 -41.75
CA MET A 46 2.96 -0.47 -40.68
C MET A 46 4.39 -0.66 -40.16
N LYS A 47 4.83 -1.92 -39.98
CA LYS A 47 6.20 -2.26 -39.54
C LYS A 47 7.24 -1.74 -40.52
N ASN A 48 7.06 -2.00 -41.82
CA ASN A 48 8.00 -1.57 -42.87
C ASN A 48 8.07 -0.04 -43.01
N ARG A 49 6.97 0.65 -42.71
CA ARG A 49 6.87 2.12 -42.77
C ARG A 49 7.15 2.82 -41.43
N LYS A 50 7.56 2.07 -40.40
CA LYS A 50 7.82 2.57 -39.03
C LYS A 50 6.65 3.36 -38.43
N ILE A 51 5.41 2.97 -38.79
CA ILE A 51 4.19 3.60 -38.25
C ILE A 51 3.83 2.89 -36.95
N LYS A 52 3.71 3.66 -35.86
CA LYS A 52 3.30 3.15 -34.55
C LYS A 52 1.76 3.21 -34.43
N ILE A 53 1.15 2.12 -33.98
CA ILE A 53 -0.25 2.13 -33.55
C ILE A 53 -0.36 2.84 -32.21
N GLY A 54 -1.36 3.69 -32.02
CA GLY A 54 -1.61 4.34 -30.73
C GLY A 54 -2.39 3.45 -29.77
N ILE A 55 -3.24 2.56 -30.27
CA ILE A 55 -4.05 1.63 -29.47
C ILE A 55 -3.61 0.19 -29.74
N ARG A 56 -3.02 -0.48 -28.75
CA ARG A 56 -2.61 -1.89 -28.86
C ARG A 56 -3.79 -2.80 -28.55
N GLU A 57 -4.14 -3.71 -29.46
CA GLU A 57 -5.02 -4.85 -29.14
C GLU A 57 -4.43 -5.65 -27.98
N THR A 58 -4.93 -5.36 -26.78
CA THR A 58 -4.81 -6.23 -25.62
C THR A 58 -6.14 -6.97 -25.51
N ALA A 59 -6.15 -8.16 -24.92
CA ALA A 59 -7.37 -8.93 -24.67
C ALA A 59 -8.47 -8.15 -23.89
N ASN A 60 -8.17 -6.94 -23.42
CA ASN A 60 -9.03 -6.04 -22.66
C ASN A 60 -9.42 -4.75 -23.38
N ILE A 61 -9.28 -4.64 -24.71
CA ILE A 61 -10.00 -3.59 -25.45
C ILE A 61 -11.42 -4.08 -25.71
N ARG A 62 -12.23 -4.11 -24.65
CA ARG A 62 -13.67 -4.08 -24.83
C ARG A 62 -14.02 -2.64 -25.18
N ARG A 63 -14.34 -2.39 -26.44
CA ARG A 63 -15.20 -1.25 -26.78
C ARG A 63 -16.52 -1.52 -26.10
N ASN A 64 -16.73 -0.90 -24.95
CA ASN A 64 -17.90 -1.18 -24.14
C ASN A 64 -19.19 -0.77 -24.86
N PHE A 65 -19.13 0.24 -25.73
CA PHE A 65 -20.30 0.77 -26.44
C PHE A 65 -19.97 1.08 -27.90
N THR A 66 -20.85 0.71 -28.83
CA THR A 66 -20.81 1.06 -30.26
C THR A 66 -21.01 2.56 -30.45
N VAL A 67 -20.72 3.10 -31.64
CA VAL A 67 -20.91 4.55 -31.91
C VAL A 67 -22.36 4.99 -31.69
N GLU A 68 -23.31 4.13 -32.07
CA GLU A 68 -24.75 4.36 -31.89
C GLU A 68 -25.15 4.35 -30.40
N GLU A 69 -24.69 3.35 -29.63
CA GLU A 69 -24.93 3.28 -28.19
C GLU A 69 -24.32 4.50 -27.47
N GLN A 70 -23.14 4.96 -27.89
CA GLN A 70 -22.52 6.17 -27.33
C GLN A 70 -23.32 7.44 -27.64
N ALA A 71 -23.88 7.56 -28.84
CA ALA A 71 -24.76 8.68 -29.20
C ALA A 71 -26.03 8.68 -28.33
N PHE A 72 -26.66 7.51 -28.18
CA PHE A 72 -27.82 7.32 -27.32
C PHE A 72 -27.54 7.73 -25.87
N ILE A 73 -26.40 7.28 -25.31
CA ILE A 73 -26.00 7.64 -23.94
C ILE A 73 -25.83 9.17 -23.80
N ARG A 74 -25.24 9.85 -24.79
CA ARG A 74 -25.04 11.31 -24.72
C ARG A 74 -26.37 12.07 -24.75
N GLU A 75 -27.29 11.65 -25.60
CA GLU A 75 -28.62 12.23 -25.73
C GLU A 75 -29.47 12.05 -24.46
N HIS A 76 -29.47 10.84 -23.89
CA HIS A 76 -30.33 10.48 -22.77
C HIS A 76 -29.70 10.71 -21.38
N ASN A 77 -28.45 11.16 -21.32
CA ASN A 77 -27.73 11.40 -20.06
C ASN A 77 -28.25 12.57 -19.18
N PRO A 78 -28.65 13.74 -19.73
CA PRO A 78 -29.08 14.87 -18.92
C PRO A 78 -30.30 14.52 -18.04
N GLY A 79 -30.22 14.88 -16.76
CA GLY A 79 -31.29 14.68 -15.78
C GLY A 79 -31.49 13.26 -15.26
N ARG A 80 -30.76 12.24 -15.75
CA ARG A 80 -31.00 10.83 -15.40
C ARG A 80 -29.94 10.20 -14.51
N TYR A 81 -30.38 9.32 -13.62
CA TYR A 81 -29.48 8.50 -12.80
C TYR A 81 -28.86 7.41 -13.66
N ASN A 82 -27.68 6.90 -13.26
CA ASN A 82 -27.00 5.88 -14.06
C ASN A 82 -27.82 4.59 -14.17
N LYS A 83 -28.56 4.21 -13.13
CA LYS A 83 -29.44 3.04 -13.14
C LYS A 83 -30.49 3.14 -14.25
N GLU A 84 -31.26 4.22 -14.24
CA GLU A 84 -32.30 4.51 -15.24
C GLU A 84 -31.73 4.58 -16.66
N LEU A 85 -30.61 5.28 -16.86
CA LEU A 85 -29.95 5.37 -18.16
C LEU A 85 -29.47 4.00 -18.67
N THR A 86 -29.05 3.11 -17.77
CA THR A 86 -28.62 1.76 -18.11
C THR A 86 -29.81 0.89 -18.50
N GLU A 87 -30.94 1.01 -17.79
CA GLU A 87 -32.19 0.31 -18.12
C GLU A 87 -32.69 0.70 -19.51
N LEU A 88 -32.72 2.01 -19.83
CA LEU A 88 -33.09 2.51 -21.16
C LEU A 88 -32.16 2.00 -22.27
N LEU A 89 -30.84 2.08 -22.05
CA LEU A 89 -29.85 1.61 -23.01
C LEU A 89 -29.99 0.09 -23.29
N ASN A 90 -30.23 -0.69 -22.24
CA ASN A 90 -30.42 -2.13 -22.37
C ASN A 90 -31.71 -2.49 -23.11
N GLN A 91 -32.78 -1.73 -22.87
CA GLN A 91 -34.05 -1.90 -23.58
C GLN A 91 -33.92 -1.57 -25.07
N GLU A 92 -33.31 -0.44 -25.41
CA GLU A 92 -33.17 0.04 -26.80
C GLU A 92 -32.33 -0.91 -27.66
N PHE A 93 -31.18 -1.34 -27.15
CA PHE A 93 -30.21 -2.15 -27.92
C PHE A 93 -30.31 -3.65 -27.64
N ASN A 94 -31.29 -4.07 -26.84
CA ASN A 94 -31.46 -5.44 -26.35
C ASN A 94 -30.15 -6.00 -25.75
N LYS A 95 -29.60 -5.28 -24.76
CA LYS A 95 -28.33 -5.56 -24.09
C LYS A 95 -28.51 -5.80 -22.60
N ASN A 96 -27.44 -6.23 -21.95
CA ASN A 96 -27.37 -6.49 -20.52
C ASN A 96 -26.15 -5.80 -19.88
N TYR A 97 -25.97 -4.52 -20.15
CA TYR A 97 -24.95 -3.71 -19.50
C TYR A 97 -25.27 -3.51 -18.02
N SER A 98 -24.25 -3.55 -17.18
CA SER A 98 -24.33 -3.16 -15.77
C SER A 98 -24.25 -1.64 -15.61
N GLU A 99 -24.86 -1.12 -14.54
CA GLU A 99 -24.78 0.31 -14.18
C GLU A 99 -23.32 0.79 -14.08
N GLN A 100 -22.44 -0.08 -13.56
CA GLN A 100 -21.02 0.22 -13.41
C GLN A 100 -20.30 0.39 -14.76
N GLN A 101 -20.71 -0.33 -15.81
CA GLN A 101 -20.14 -0.17 -17.15
C GLN A 101 -20.50 1.20 -17.75
N VAL A 102 -21.78 1.59 -17.67
CA VAL A 102 -22.26 2.90 -18.14
C VAL A 102 -21.61 4.03 -17.33
N LYS A 103 -21.60 3.92 -16.00
CA LYS A 103 -20.94 4.89 -15.10
C LYS A 103 -19.46 5.06 -15.41
N SER A 104 -18.74 3.97 -15.61
CA SER A 104 -17.30 4.00 -15.89
C SER A 104 -17.00 4.65 -17.25
N TRP A 105 -17.84 4.38 -18.25
CA TRP A 105 -17.70 5.00 -19.56
C TRP A 105 -18.02 6.50 -19.52
N LYS A 106 -19.14 6.90 -18.90
CA LYS A 106 -19.49 8.33 -18.69
C LYS A 106 -18.37 9.11 -18.02
N LYS A 107 -17.72 8.51 -17.00
CA LYS A 107 -16.58 9.13 -16.31
C LYS A 107 -15.39 9.37 -17.25
N ARG A 108 -15.09 8.43 -18.15
CA ARG A 108 -14.00 8.59 -19.14
C ARG A 108 -14.33 9.66 -20.18
N GLU A 109 -15.59 9.72 -20.60
CA GLU A 109 -16.10 10.71 -21.55
C GLU A 109 -16.41 12.07 -20.91
N LYS A 110 -16.20 12.20 -19.58
CA LYS A 110 -16.48 13.42 -18.81
C LYS A 110 -17.94 13.90 -18.93
N LEU A 111 -18.88 12.97 -19.09
CA LEU A 111 -20.31 13.27 -19.14
C LEU A 111 -20.88 13.48 -17.74
N VAL A 112 -21.58 14.60 -17.55
CA VAL A 112 -22.25 14.98 -16.31
C VAL A 112 -23.76 14.95 -16.57
N SER A 113 -24.55 14.30 -15.71
CA SER A 113 -26.01 14.26 -15.87
C SER A 113 -26.72 15.52 -15.35
N GLY A 114 -26.05 16.36 -14.56
CA GLY A 114 -26.64 17.58 -14.01
C GLY A 114 -27.57 17.34 -12.82
N ILE A 115 -27.65 16.11 -12.31
CA ILE A 115 -28.41 15.79 -11.08
C ILE A 115 -27.69 16.39 -9.86
N ASP A 116 -28.41 17.19 -9.09
CA ASP A 116 -27.95 17.63 -7.77
C ASP A 116 -28.15 16.52 -6.73
N ALA A 117 -27.09 15.75 -6.49
CA ALA A 117 -27.06 14.68 -5.50
C ALA A 117 -26.66 15.17 -4.09
N LYS A 118 -26.58 16.49 -3.87
CA LYS A 118 -26.26 17.04 -2.54
C LYS A 118 -27.44 16.85 -1.59
N TYR A 119 -27.12 16.72 -0.30
CA TYR A 119 -28.13 16.77 0.75
C TYR A 119 -28.77 18.16 0.78
N LYS A 120 -30.11 18.21 0.81
CA LYS A 120 -30.84 19.48 0.90
C LYS A 120 -30.81 20.00 2.33
N LYS A 121 -30.70 21.32 2.52
CA LYS A 121 -30.76 21.95 3.85
C LYS A 121 -32.07 21.54 4.53
N GLY A 122 -31.98 20.98 5.74
CA GLY A 122 -33.14 20.46 6.49
C GLY A 122 -33.44 18.97 6.28
N GLN A 123 -32.74 18.29 5.37
CA GLN A 123 -32.88 16.85 5.20
C GLN A 123 -32.33 16.11 6.43
N VAL A 124 -33.20 15.36 7.10
CA VAL A 124 -32.83 14.51 8.24
C VAL A 124 -32.22 13.21 7.71
N PRO A 125 -30.97 12.86 8.09
CA PRO A 125 -30.40 11.57 7.75
C PRO A 125 -31.25 10.42 8.32
N LEU A 126 -31.38 9.33 7.55
CA LEU A 126 -32.15 8.14 7.95
C LEU A 126 -31.72 7.56 9.30
N ASN A 127 -30.45 7.72 9.66
CA ASN A 127 -29.87 7.24 10.91
C ASN A 127 -29.95 8.24 12.08
N LYS A 128 -30.56 9.43 11.91
CA LYS A 128 -30.65 10.41 13.00
C LYS A 128 -31.42 9.83 14.19
N GLY A 129 -30.83 9.91 15.38
CA GLY A 129 -31.43 9.38 16.62
C GLY A 129 -31.23 7.88 16.85
N THR A 130 -30.58 7.17 15.92
CA THR A 130 -30.27 5.76 16.09
C THR A 130 -28.94 5.58 16.82
N LYS A 131 -28.88 4.63 17.77
CA LYS A 131 -27.63 4.23 18.44
C LYS A 131 -27.11 2.94 17.78
N GLY A 132 -25.88 3.00 17.26
CA GLY A 132 -25.25 1.88 16.55
C GLY A 132 -25.47 1.92 15.03
N MET A 133 -25.18 0.80 14.34
CA MET A 133 -25.34 0.70 12.89
C MET A 133 -26.82 0.57 12.52
N PHE A 134 -27.42 1.64 11.98
CA PHE A 134 -28.86 1.79 11.68
C PHE A 134 -29.50 0.60 10.91
N ASN A 135 -28.76 -0.06 10.00
CA ASN A 135 -29.34 -1.04 9.06
C ASN A 135 -28.71 -2.44 9.07
N VAL A 136 -27.73 -2.72 9.94
CA VAL A 136 -26.92 -3.94 9.79
C VAL A 136 -26.54 -4.55 11.13
N GLY A 137 -27.51 -4.88 11.99
CA GLY A 137 -27.32 -5.83 13.12
C GLY A 137 -26.02 -5.70 13.94
N GLY A 138 -25.45 -4.50 14.04
CA GLY A 138 -24.00 -4.27 14.26
C GLY A 138 -23.52 -4.60 15.67
N ASN A 139 -24.43 -5.08 16.51
CA ASN A 139 -24.20 -5.32 17.92
C ASN A 139 -23.83 -6.77 18.21
N LYS A 140 -23.90 -7.69 17.23
CA LYS A 140 -23.58 -9.11 17.46
C LYS A 140 -22.07 -9.36 17.62
N THR A 141 -21.24 -8.63 16.89
CA THR A 141 -19.76 -8.74 16.92
C THR A 141 -19.10 -7.59 17.69
N SER A 142 -19.88 -6.68 18.25
CA SER A 142 -19.37 -5.59 19.08
C SER A 142 -18.93 -6.13 20.44
N PHE A 143 -17.77 -5.68 20.93
CA PHE A 143 -17.29 -6.01 22.27
C PHE A 143 -18.26 -5.47 23.33
N LYS A 144 -18.62 -6.29 24.32
CA LYS A 144 -19.44 -5.83 25.44
C LYS A 144 -18.59 -4.98 26.38
N LYS A 145 -19.19 -3.95 26.96
CA LYS A 145 -18.53 -3.12 27.97
C LYS A 145 -18.08 -4.01 29.15
N GLY A 146 -16.79 -3.97 29.48
CA GLY A 146 -16.20 -4.75 30.57
C GLY A 146 -15.75 -6.17 30.19
N GLU A 147 -15.96 -6.60 28.95
CA GLU A 147 -15.47 -7.89 28.48
C GLU A 147 -13.96 -7.80 28.17
N ALA A 148 -13.16 -8.53 28.94
CA ALA A 148 -11.73 -8.63 28.70
C ALA A 148 -11.47 -9.43 27.41
N PRO A 149 -10.54 -8.99 26.55
CA PRO A 149 -10.12 -9.79 25.40
C PRO A 149 -9.61 -11.18 25.83
N HIS A 150 -9.90 -12.22 25.03
CA HIS A 150 -9.51 -13.60 25.32
C HIS A 150 -7.99 -13.83 25.49
N ASN A 151 -7.17 -12.90 25.02
CA ASN A 151 -5.70 -12.96 25.09
C ASN A 151 -5.12 -12.23 26.32
N VAL A 152 -5.95 -11.70 27.22
CA VAL A 152 -5.48 -11.13 28.49
C VAL A 152 -4.81 -12.22 29.32
N LYS A 153 -3.61 -11.93 29.82
CA LYS A 153 -2.80 -12.82 30.65
C LYS A 153 -2.76 -12.31 32.09
N PRO A 154 -2.77 -13.17 33.12
CA PRO A 154 -2.64 -12.73 34.51
C PRO A 154 -1.26 -12.11 34.80
N ILE A 155 -1.16 -11.29 35.85
CA ILE A 155 0.13 -10.82 36.42
C ILE A 155 1.03 -12.03 36.70
N GLY A 156 2.33 -11.90 36.43
CA GLY A 156 3.31 -12.97 36.53
C GLY A 156 3.45 -13.81 35.25
N SER A 157 2.54 -13.67 34.28
CA SER A 157 2.68 -14.37 33.00
C SER A 157 3.94 -13.95 32.26
N GLU A 158 4.65 -14.93 31.71
CA GLU A 158 5.86 -14.73 30.92
C GLU A 158 5.57 -14.81 29.41
N THR A 159 6.33 -14.06 28.63
CA THR A 159 6.26 -14.11 27.17
C THR A 159 7.57 -13.69 26.53
N ILE A 160 7.85 -14.21 25.34
CA ILE A 160 8.96 -13.75 24.50
C ILE A 160 8.37 -12.80 23.45
N ARG A 161 8.86 -11.56 23.41
CA ARG A 161 8.39 -10.53 22.46
C ARG A 161 9.40 -10.30 21.34
N TYR A 162 9.07 -9.36 20.45
CA TYR A 162 9.97 -8.89 19.40
C TYR A 162 11.36 -8.56 19.94
N GLY A 163 12.39 -9.00 19.23
CA GLY A 163 13.78 -8.87 19.63
C GLY A 163 14.29 -9.99 20.54
N GLY A 164 13.46 -10.96 20.93
CA GLY A 164 13.89 -12.19 21.61
C GLY A 164 14.14 -12.05 23.13
N TYR A 165 13.66 -10.98 23.75
CA TYR A 165 13.74 -10.78 25.20
C TYR A 165 12.55 -11.45 25.91
N ARG A 166 12.79 -11.96 27.12
CA ARG A 166 11.70 -12.37 28.03
C ARG A 166 11.08 -11.18 28.76
N TRP A 167 9.76 -11.20 28.86
CA TRP A 167 8.94 -10.20 29.53
C TRP A 167 8.00 -10.84 30.51
N MET A 168 7.75 -10.16 31.63
CA MET A 168 6.77 -10.55 32.64
C MET A 168 5.73 -9.46 32.79
N LYS A 169 4.46 -9.84 32.91
CA LYS A 169 3.38 -8.91 33.25
C LYS A 169 3.46 -8.54 34.73
N VAL A 170 3.53 -7.26 35.05
CA VAL A 170 3.71 -6.75 36.43
C VAL A 170 2.53 -5.92 36.94
N ALA A 171 1.61 -5.49 36.08
CA ALA A 171 0.38 -4.78 36.48
C ALA A 171 -0.77 -5.12 35.52
N GLU A 172 -2.01 -4.98 36.01
CA GLU A 172 -3.24 -5.34 35.27
C GLU A 172 -3.89 -4.15 34.57
N ASP A 173 -4.02 -3.00 35.24
CA ASP A 173 -4.71 -1.81 34.73
C ASP A 173 -3.94 -0.50 35.03
N PRO A 174 -3.28 0.11 34.03
CA PRO A 174 -3.06 -0.42 32.68
C PRO A 174 -2.13 -1.64 32.71
N PRO A 175 -2.20 -2.54 31.71
CA PRO A 175 -1.36 -3.73 31.66
C PRO A 175 0.11 -3.35 31.41
N VAL A 176 0.94 -3.42 32.44
CA VAL A 176 2.38 -3.13 32.35
C VAL A 176 3.15 -4.43 32.21
N TRP A 177 4.05 -4.46 31.23
CA TRP A 177 5.01 -5.54 31.05
C TRP A 177 6.42 -4.99 31.21
N LYS A 178 7.27 -5.70 31.96
CA LYS A 178 8.68 -5.36 32.14
C LYS A 178 9.56 -6.48 31.61
N ALA A 179 10.71 -6.13 31.04
CA ALA A 179 11.68 -7.11 30.58
C ALA A 179 12.33 -7.79 31.79
N MET A 180 12.47 -9.12 31.77
CA MET A 180 12.91 -9.89 32.95
C MET A 180 14.33 -9.53 33.38
N HIS A 181 15.25 -9.28 32.45
CA HIS A 181 16.61 -8.85 32.77
C HIS A 181 16.66 -7.49 33.50
N VAL A 182 15.69 -6.60 33.24
CA VAL A 182 15.56 -5.35 34.00
C VAL A 182 15.07 -5.66 35.41
N LEU A 183 14.06 -6.53 35.56
CA LEU A 183 13.56 -6.94 36.87
C LEU A 183 14.66 -7.58 37.72
N GLU A 184 15.45 -8.49 37.14
CA GLU A 184 16.56 -9.16 37.82
C GLU A 184 17.66 -8.15 38.21
N TRP A 185 18.01 -7.22 37.33
CA TRP A 185 18.93 -6.15 37.68
C TRP A 185 18.39 -5.25 38.80
N GLU A 186 17.13 -4.84 38.73
CA GLU A 186 16.48 -3.97 39.72
C GLU A 186 16.45 -4.59 41.11
N LYS A 187 16.28 -5.91 41.20
CA LYS A 187 16.32 -6.67 42.46
C LYS A 187 17.67 -6.60 43.18
N HIS A 188 18.77 -6.59 42.42
CA HIS A 188 20.13 -6.64 42.97
C HIS A 188 20.81 -5.26 43.08
N HIS A 189 20.58 -4.37 42.12
CA HIS A 189 21.31 -3.10 41.99
C HIS A 189 20.40 -1.85 42.03
N GLY A 190 19.08 -2.04 42.09
CA GLY A 190 18.11 -0.96 41.98
C GLY A 190 17.86 -0.50 40.54
N LYS A 191 17.13 0.62 40.42
CA LYS A 191 16.62 1.12 39.13
C LYS A 191 17.73 1.37 38.11
N VAL A 192 17.51 0.95 36.87
CA VAL A 192 18.40 1.29 35.74
C VAL A 192 18.40 2.80 35.55
N LYS A 193 19.59 3.41 35.56
CA LYS A 193 19.75 4.86 35.45
C LYS A 193 19.29 5.38 34.09
N GLU A 194 18.75 6.59 34.06
CA GLU A 194 18.36 7.25 32.80
C GLU A 194 19.57 7.35 31.85
N GLY A 195 19.33 7.20 30.54
CA GLY A 195 20.40 7.14 29.54
C GLY A 195 21.28 5.89 29.56
N HIS A 196 20.99 4.90 30.41
CA HIS A 196 21.70 3.60 30.45
C HIS A 196 20.84 2.47 29.87
N VAL A 197 21.50 1.39 29.48
CA VAL A 197 20.89 0.16 28.98
C VAL A 197 21.61 -1.04 29.59
N LEU A 198 20.87 -2.14 29.74
CA LEU A 198 21.43 -3.43 30.10
C LEU A 198 21.82 -4.19 28.84
N ILE A 199 22.99 -4.80 28.87
CA ILE A 199 23.48 -5.70 27.82
C ILE A 199 23.78 -7.07 28.42
N PHE A 200 23.63 -8.09 27.59
CA PHE A 200 23.97 -9.47 27.87
C PHE A 200 25.40 -9.70 27.40
N LEU A 201 26.27 -10.16 28.29
CA LEU A 201 27.70 -10.33 27.99
C LEU A 201 27.92 -11.47 26.98
N ASP A 202 27.16 -12.56 27.08
CA ASP A 202 27.12 -13.67 26.12
C ASP A 202 26.27 -13.40 24.86
N GLY A 203 25.57 -12.26 24.80
CA GLY A 203 24.61 -11.95 23.74
C GLY A 203 23.30 -12.77 23.75
N ASN A 204 23.15 -13.72 24.68
CA ASN A 204 21.96 -14.54 24.84
C ASN A 204 20.92 -13.86 25.72
N LYS A 205 19.87 -13.34 25.07
CA LYS A 205 18.77 -12.59 25.72
C LYS A 205 17.89 -13.44 26.66
N GLN A 206 18.11 -14.75 26.69
CA GLN A 206 17.45 -15.70 27.60
C GLN A 206 18.27 -15.96 28.87
N ASN A 207 19.57 -15.64 28.87
CA ASN A 207 20.41 -15.77 30.05
C ASN A 207 20.31 -14.50 30.90
N ILE A 208 19.37 -14.50 31.86
CA ILE A 208 19.11 -13.35 32.73
C ILE A 208 19.96 -13.34 34.01
N ASP A 209 20.94 -14.24 34.12
CA ASP A 209 21.79 -14.31 35.30
C ASP A 209 22.46 -12.97 35.55
N ILE A 210 22.46 -12.51 36.80
CA ILE A 210 22.93 -11.16 37.13
C ILE A 210 24.39 -10.93 36.76
N SER A 211 25.22 -11.99 36.77
CA SER A 211 26.62 -11.96 36.33
C SER A 211 26.77 -11.77 34.82
N ASN A 212 25.78 -12.17 34.02
CA ASN A 212 25.75 -11.98 32.57
C ASN A 212 25.19 -10.62 32.15
N LEU A 213 24.65 -9.84 33.10
CA LEU A 213 24.08 -8.52 32.82
C LEU A 213 25.08 -7.41 33.14
N LYS A 214 25.21 -6.45 32.22
CA LYS A 214 26.00 -5.24 32.45
C LYS A 214 25.24 -3.99 32.08
N MET A 215 25.21 -3.02 32.99
CA MET A 215 24.71 -1.67 32.68
C MET A 215 25.81 -0.84 32.01
N VAL A 216 25.49 -0.27 30.86
CA VAL A 216 26.34 0.65 30.09
C VAL A 216 25.52 1.85 29.65
N THR A 217 26.16 2.97 29.33
CA THR A 217 25.45 4.11 28.74
C THR A 217 25.02 3.78 27.30
N ARG A 218 24.00 4.48 26.79
CA ARG A 218 23.57 4.32 25.38
C ARG A 218 24.69 4.66 24.39
N ALA A 219 25.51 5.67 24.70
CA ALA A 219 26.65 6.07 23.85
C ALA A 219 27.73 4.97 23.78
N GLU A 220 28.05 4.37 24.92
CA GLU A 220 28.98 3.23 25.01
C GLU A 220 28.44 2.03 24.22
N ASN A 221 27.15 1.70 24.37
CA ASN A 221 26.50 0.62 23.64
C ASN A 221 26.58 0.81 22.11
N THR A 222 26.37 2.04 21.63
CA THR A 222 26.51 2.35 20.20
C THR A 222 27.95 2.15 19.71
N ARG A 223 28.95 2.61 20.46
CA ARG A 223 30.38 2.43 20.10
C ARG A 223 30.78 0.96 20.09
N MET A 224 30.28 0.18 21.05
CA MET A 224 30.50 -1.28 21.08
C MET A 224 30.03 -1.94 19.78
N ASN A 225 28.87 -1.55 19.26
CA ASN A 225 28.34 -2.09 18.01
C ASN A 225 29.15 -1.62 16.79
N GLN A 226 29.59 -0.36 16.75
CA GLN A 226 30.39 0.20 15.66
C GLN A 226 31.77 -0.46 15.55
N TYR A 227 32.39 -0.78 16.68
CA TYR A 227 33.72 -1.41 16.72
C TYR A 227 33.68 -2.94 16.70
N GLY A 228 32.50 -3.56 16.67
CA GLY A 228 32.37 -5.02 16.66
C GLY A 228 32.82 -5.69 17.96
N TYR A 229 32.69 -5.02 19.11
CA TYR A 229 33.11 -5.54 20.42
C TYR A 229 32.09 -6.47 21.09
N ARG A 230 31.19 -7.06 20.30
CA ARG A 230 30.20 -8.02 20.79
C ARG A 230 30.68 -9.42 20.47
N SER A 231 30.66 -10.31 21.46
CA SER A 231 30.98 -11.72 21.32
C SER A 231 29.92 -12.58 21.99
N THR A 232 29.91 -13.87 21.68
CA THR A 232 29.19 -14.90 22.45
C THR A 232 29.93 -15.26 23.73
N ASP A 233 31.22 -14.91 23.83
CA ASP A 233 32.03 -15.07 25.04
C ASP A 233 31.86 -13.84 25.96
N PRO A 234 31.33 -14.02 27.19
CA PRO A 234 31.16 -12.95 28.17
C PRO A 234 32.43 -12.18 28.51
N GLU A 235 33.58 -12.86 28.57
CA GLU A 235 34.85 -12.24 28.95
C GLU A 235 35.33 -11.29 27.86
N LEU A 236 35.20 -11.70 26.59
CA LEU A 236 35.55 -10.86 25.44
C LEU A 236 34.64 -9.63 25.34
N THR A 237 33.32 -9.79 25.53
CA THR A 237 32.40 -8.65 25.57
C THR A 237 32.76 -7.70 26.72
N SER A 238 33.10 -8.23 27.89
CA SER A 238 33.54 -7.44 29.05
C SER A 238 34.84 -6.67 28.78
N ALA A 239 35.83 -7.32 28.17
CA ALA A 239 37.07 -6.67 27.73
C ALA A 239 36.81 -5.58 26.70
N GLY A 240 35.89 -5.81 25.75
CA GLY A 240 35.43 -4.82 24.78
C GLY A 240 34.85 -3.56 25.42
N ILE A 241 34.04 -3.71 26.49
CA ILE A 241 33.52 -2.57 27.26
C ILE A 241 34.66 -1.77 27.89
N LEU A 242 35.66 -2.45 28.48
CA LEU A 242 36.82 -1.77 29.08
C LEU A 242 37.65 -1.03 28.02
N GLN A 243 37.93 -1.66 26.89
CA GLN A 243 38.65 -1.05 25.77
C GLN A 243 37.92 0.19 25.24
N MET A 244 36.60 0.11 25.12
CA MET A 244 35.77 1.24 24.69
C MET A 244 35.79 2.38 25.73
N LYS A 245 35.70 2.09 27.03
CA LYS A 245 35.83 3.11 28.09
C LYS A 245 37.18 3.81 28.05
N LEU A 246 38.26 3.06 27.88
CA LEU A 246 39.62 3.59 27.73
C LEU A 246 39.71 4.55 26.53
N ARG A 247 39.22 4.11 25.35
CA ARG A 247 39.18 4.95 24.13
C ARG A 247 38.36 6.22 24.31
N ASN A 248 37.21 6.14 25.01
CA ASN A 248 36.38 7.30 25.30
C ASN A 248 37.12 8.32 26.16
N LYS A 249 37.80 7.85 27.20
CA LYS A 249 38.58 8.71 28.11
C LYS A 249 39.76 9.37 27.40
N LEU A 250 40.51 8.63 26.57
CA LEU A 250 41.59 9.17 25.77
C LEU A 250 41.11 10.26 24.80
N THR A 251 39.97 10.02 24.14
CA THR A 251 39.36 11.03 23.23
C THR A 251 38.92 12.29 23.98
N GLN A 252 38.36 12.14 25.19
CA GLN A 252 37.96 13.28 26.02
C GLN A 252 39.16 14.14 26.42
N LEU A 253 40.26 13.52 26.84
CA LEU A 253 41.49 14.23 27.21
C LEU A 253 42.05 15.04 26.04
N LYS A 254 42.16 14.43 24.84
CA LYS A 254 42.66 15.12 23.64
C LYS A 254 41.87 16.37 23.30
N ARG A 255 40.53 16.32 23.43
CA ARG A 255 39.64 17.46 23.18
C ARG A 255 39.78 18.54 24.25
N GLY A 256 39.92 18.16 25.52
CA GLY A 256 40.13 19.13 26.61
C GLY A 256 41.46 19.87 26.53
N THR A 257 42.51 19.24 26.00
CA THR A 257 43.82 19.87 25.73
C THR A 257 43.86 20.71 24.45
N SER A 258 42.74 20.84 23.71
CA SER A 258 42.67 21.64 22.48
C SER A 258 42.20 23.08 22.72
N ASP A 259 41.70 23.37 23.93
CA ASP A 259 41.06 24.64 24.32
C ASP A 259 41.92 25.45 25.32
N GLU A 260 43.19 25.06 25.52
CA GLU A 260 44.25 25.81 26.24
C GLU A 260 45.39 26.15 25.26
#